data_AF-A0A541BWE6-F1
#
_entry.id   AF-A0A541BWE6-F1
#
_cell.length_a   1.000
_cell.length_b   1.000
_cell.length_c   1.000
_cell.angle_alpha   90.00
_cell.angle_beta   90.00
_cell.angle_gamma   90.00
#
_symmetry.space_group_name_H-M   'P 1'
#
loop_
_entity.id
_entity.type
_entity.pdbx_description
1 polymer ?
#
loop_
_entity_poly.entity_id
_entity_poly.type
_entity_poly.pdbx_seq_one_letter_code
_entity_poly.pdbx_strand_id
1 'polypeptide(L)' 'MPDDISPRPQSVLGKPVPLTNPAMRFDLKASMVVIEFFDAEGQVQRKIPSERVLEAYARGQEPAFPATALVVDAEG' A
#
# COMPACT_ATOMS: atom_id res chain seq x y z
N MET A 1 8.09 -24.97 -45.13
CA MET A 1 7.26 -23.86 -44.64
C MET A 1 7.52 -23.73 -43.16
N PRO A 2 7.96 -22.58 -42.62
CA PRO A 2 8.04 -22.39 -41.17
C PRO A 2 6.76 -21.72 -40.69
N ASP A 3 6.10 -22.35 -39.72
CA ASP A 3 4.94 -21.79 -39.03
C ASP A 3 5.39 -20.65 -38.11
N ASP A 4 4.94 -19.44 -38.44
CA ASP A 4 5.08 -18.23 -37.64
C ASP A 4 4.11 -18.30 -36.44
N ILE A 5 4.57 -18.90 -35.34
CA ILE A 5 3.85 -18.89 -34.06
C ILE A 5 4.31 -17.63 -33.29
N SER A 6 3.81 -16.48 -33.72
CA SER A 6 3.91 -15.24 -32.94
C SER A 6 3.12 -15.39 -31.63
N PRO A 7 3.75 -15.31 -30.44
CA PRO A 7 3.03 -15.35 -29.17
C PRO A 7 2.25 -14.05 -28.99
N ARG A 8 0.94 -14.09 -29.26
CA ARG A 8 0.05 -12.98 -28.89
C ARG A 8 -0.01 -12.92 -27.37
N PRO A 9 0.21 -11.75 -26.73
CA PRO A 9 0.01 -11.62 -25.30
C PRO A 9 -1.48 -11.87 -25.03
N GLN A 10 -1.79 -13.00 -24.41
CA GLN A 10 -3.12 -13.26 -23.88
C GLN A 10 -3.32 -12.25 -22.75
N SER A 11 -4.10 -11.20 -23.02
CA SER A 11 -4.62 -10.33 -21.96
C SER A 11 -5.51 -11.19 -21.09
N VAL A 12 -4.93 -11.75 -20.03
CA VAL A 12 -5.69 -12.39 -18.98
C VAL A 12 -6.44 -11.25 -18.32
N LEU A 13 -7.71 -11.07 -18.70
CA LEU A 13 -8.67 -10.33 -17.90
C LEU A 13 -8.86 -11.13 -16.62
N GLY A 14 -7.84 -11.06 -15.75
CA GLY A 14 -7.72 -11.85 -14.55
C GLY A 14 -8.86 -11.50 -13.61
N LYS A 15 -9.43 -12.52 -12.98
CA LYS A 15 -10.30 -12.37 -11.82
C LYS A 15 -9.68 -11.31 -10.89
N PRO A 16 -10.47 -10.42 -10.26
CA PRO A 16 -9.93 -9.44 -9.33
C PRO A 16 -9.05 -10.19 -8.33
N VAL A 17 -7.75 -9.91 -8.36
CA VAL A 17 -6.83 -10.48 -7.38
C VAL A 17 -7.31 -9.94 -6.02
N PRO A 18 -7.55 -10.80 -5.02
CA PRO A 18 -7.91 -10.30 -3.70
C PRO A 18 -6.87 -9.27 -3.26
N LEU A 19 -7.32 -8.07 -2.90
CA LEU A 19 -6.44 -7.08 -2.29
C LEU A 19 -5.93 -7.69 -0.99
N THR A 20 -4.63 -7.96 -0.90
CA THR A 20 -4.00 -8.35 0.36
C THR A 20 -4.26 -7.25 1.37
N ASN A 21 -4.95 -7.58 2.46
CA ASN A 21 -5.34 -6.62 3.49
C ASN A 21 -4.76 -7.07 4.83
N PRO A 22 -3.79 -6.33 5.41
CA PRO A 22 -3.20 -5.10 4.88
C PRO A 22 -2.23 -5.32 3.70
N ALA A 23 -1.95 -4.26 2.95
CA ALA A 23 -0.87 -4.21 1.97
C ALA A 23 0.32 -3.39 2.48
N MET A 24 1.54 -3.87 2.22
CA MET A 24 2.77 -3.11 2.47
C MET A 24 3.24 -2.44 1.18
N ARG A 25 3.55 -1.15 1.25
CA ARG A 25 4.04 -0.36 0.12
C ARG A 25 5.20 0.52 0.56
N PHE A 26 6.14 0.77 -0.34
CA PHE A 26 7.18 1.75 -0.08
C PHE A 26 6.74 3.12 -0.61
N ASP A 27 6.62 4.10 0.29
CA ASP A 27 6.38 5.49 -0.08
C ASP A 27 7.72 6.15 -0.42
N LEU A 28 7.89 6.49 -1.70
CA LEU A 28 9.12 7.10 -2.21
C LEU A 28 9.35 8.53 -1.69
N LYS A 29 8.28 9.28 -1.42
CA LYS A 29 8.39 10.67 -0.96
C LYS A 29 8.90 10.71 0.48
N ALA A 30 8.33 9.86 1.33
CA ALA A 30 8.72 9.71 2.72
C ALA A 30 9.92 8.76 2.92
N SER A 31 10.33 8.03 1.87
CA SER A 31 11.38 7.00 1.90
C SER A 31 11.17 5.95 3.00
N MET A 32 9.94 5.44 3.14
CA MET A 32 9.60 4.45 4.18
C MET A 32 8.51 3.47 3.76
N VAL A 33 8.37 2.40 4.53
CA VAL A 33 7.30 1.41 4.38
C VAL A 33 6.01 1.93 5.03
N VAL A 34 4.91 1.81 4.28
CA VAL A 34 3.54 2.14 4.68
C VAL A 34 2.69 0.88 4.63
N ILE A 35 1.89 0.67 5.66
CA ILE A 35 0.88 -0.37 5.73
C ILE A 35 -0.48 0.27 5.43
N GLU A 36 -1.15 -0.18 4.37
CA GLU A 36 -2.48 0.27 3.97
C GLU A 36 -3.52 -0.81 4.27
N PHE A 37 -4.61 -0.44 4.93
CA PHE A 37 -5.77 -1.29 5.17
C PHE A 37 -6.89 -0.85 4.26
N PHE A 38 -7.60 -1.81 3.67
CA PHE A 38 -8.67 -1.54 2.70
C PHE A 38 -10.04 -1.94 3.25
N ASP A 39 -11.10 -1.29 2.80
CA ASP A 39 -12.48 -1.73 3.00
C ASP A 39 -12.89 -2.83 1.99
N ALA A 40 -14.17 -3.24 2.03
CA ALA A 40 -14.70 -4.29 1.16
C ALA A 40 -14.74 -3.86 -0.32
N GLU A 41 -14.79 -2.55 -0.56
CA GLU A 41 -14.81 -1.90 -1.87
C GLU A 41 -13.39 -1.64 -2.42
N GLY A 42 -12.36 -1.93 -1.63
CA GLY A 42 -10.95 -1.76 -1.98
C GLY A 42 -10.43 -0.33 -1.83
N GLN A 43 -11.13 0.55 -1.12
CA GLN A 43 -10.64 1.88 -0.76
C GLN A 43 -9.78 1.81 0.50
N VAL A 44 -8.79 2.70 0.60
CA VAL A 44 -7.93 2.76 1.80
C VAL A 44 -8.75 3.28 2.98
N GLN A 45 -8.93 2.45 3.99
CA GLN A 45 -9.57 2.79 5.25
C GLN A 45 -8.57 3.36 6.26
N ARG A 46 -7.34 2.80 6.34
CA ARG A 46 -6.31 3.23 7.31
C ARG A 46 -4.90 3.10 6.72
N LYS A 47 -4.00 4.00 7.14
CA LYS A 47 -2.56 3.94 6.81
C LYS A 47 -1.68 4.04 8.06
N ILE A 48 -0.59 3.29 8.07
CA ILE A 48 0.45 3.36 9.12
C ILE A 48 1.82 3.50 8.44
N PRO A 49 2.57 4.59 8.65
CA PRO A 49 2.18 5.80 9.40
C PRO A 49 1.01 6.57 8.76
N SER A 50 0.43 7.52 9.51
CA SER A 50 -0.63 8.38 8.97
C SER A 50 -0.11 9.33 7.90
N GLU A 51 -1.01 9.84 7.06
CA GLU A 51 -0.64 10.74 5.96
C GLU A 51 0.09 12.00 6.44
N ARG A 52 -0.36 12.60 7.55
CA ARG A 52 0.32 13.76 8.17
C ARG A 52 1.77 13.45 8.56
N VAL A 53 2.05 12.23 9.04
CA VAL A 53 3.40 11.80 9.38
C VAL A 53 4.24 11.58 8.12
N LEU A 54 3.66 10.95 7.10
CA LEU A 54 4.32 10.77 5.80
C LEU A 54 4.70 12.11 5.17
N GLU A 55 3.83 13.12 5.25
CA GLU A 55 4.10 14.48 4.77
C GLU A 55 5.20 15.20 5.56
N ALA A 56 5.32 14.95 6.87
CA ALA A 56 6.41 15.50 7.67
C ALA A 56 7.75 14.93 7.20
N TYR A 57 7.83 13.61 7.05
CA TYR A 57 9.02 12.93 6.53
C TYR A 57 9.36 13.32 5.09
N ALA A 58 8.37 13.45 4.21
CA ALA A 58 8.58 13.91 2.85
C ALA A 58 9.18 15.34 2.78
N ARG A 59 9.01 16.14 3.84
CA ARG A 59 9.59 17.48 3.98
C ARG A 59 10.90 17.49 4.79
N GLY A 60 11.41 16.32 5.19
CA GLY A 60 12.58 16.23 6.08
C GLY A 60 12.33 16.78 7.48
N GLN A 61 11.07 16.89 7.90
CA GLN A 61 10.69 17.31 9.24
C GLN A 61 10.62 16.07 10.13
N GLU A 62 11.21 16.16 11.32
CA GLU A 62 10.98 15.16 12.35
C GLU A 62 9.51 15.27 12.79
N PRO A 63 8.68 14.24 12.60
CA PRO A 63 7.32 14.29 13.09
C PRO A 63 7.40 14.38 14.61
N ALA A 64 6.64 15.29 15.21
CA ALA A 64 6.31 15.16 16.63
C ALA A 64 5.53 13.85 16.78
N PHE A 65 6.22 12.76 17.10
CA PHE A 65 5.61 11.47 17.36
C PHE A 65 4.91 11.56 18.72
N PRO A 66 3.57 11.59 18.79
CA PRO A 66 2.95 11.05 19.98
C PRO A 66 3.28 9.55 19.98
N ALA A 67 3.94 9.06 21.03
CA ALA A 67 4.28 7.65 21.23
C ALA A 67 3.05 6.70 21.09
N THR A 68 1.85 7.26 21.06
CA THR A 68 0.56 6.60 20.83
C THR A 68 0.30 6.14 19.38
N ALA A 69 1.09 6.54 18.38
CA ALA A 69 0.88 6.10 16.99
C ALA A 69 1.14 4.59 16.75
N LEU A 70 1.77 3.90 17.72
CA LEU A 70 2.03 2.46 17.72
C LEU A 70 1.03 1.64 18.54
N VAL A 71 0.08 2.28 19.24
CA VAL A 71 -0.93 1.56 19.99
C VAL A 71 -2.02 1.14 19.01
N VAL A 72 -1.88 -0.08 18.50
CA VAL A 72 -3.04 -0.85 18.05
C VAL A 72 -3.86 -1.05 19.31
N ASP A 73 -5.06 -0.46 19.38
CA ASP A 73 -6.08 -0.90 20.33
C ASP A 73 -6.35 -2.37 20.02
N ALA A 74 -5.62 -3.24 20.71
CA ALA A 74 -5.90 -4.65 20.83
C ALA A 74 -7.02 -4.79 21.86
N GLU A 75 -8.23 -4.42 21.48
CA GLU A 75 -9.43 -4.80 22.21
C GLU A 75 -9.65 -6.30 21.94
N GLY A 76 -9.53 -7.09 23.01
CA GLY A 76 -9.85 -8.53 23.04
C GLY A 76 -11.30 -8.82 23.37
#